data_AF-A0ABD2IIA0-F1
#
_entry.id   AF-A0ABD2IIA0-F1
#
_cell.length_a   1.000
_cell.length_b   1.000
_cell.length_c   1.000
_cell.angle_alpha   90.00
_cell.angle_beta   90.00
_cell.angle_gamma   90.00
#
_symmetry.space_group_name_H-M   'P 1'
#
loop_
_entity.id
_entity.type
_entity.pdbx_description
1 polymer ?
#
loop_
_entity_poly.entity_id
_entity_poly.type
_entity_poly.pdbx_seq_one_letter_code
_entity_poly.pdbx_strand_id
1 'polypeptide(L)'
;METLLDKTIFSVIDPPNLRINLPRWFTFPSPMQTFFFILLTYFLVSGGIVYDIINEPPSIGSTVDERGNSRPVAIMPYRVNGQYIMEGLVASLMFCLGGWLPFAFPWLLFLSVSFGTEMEKLGQHFFGIFRHLKPLQI
;
A
#
# COMPACT_ATOMS: atom_id res chain seq x y z
N MET A 1 27.16 -47.90 -31.37
CA MET A 1 27.95 -46.73 -31.82
C MET A 1 27.24 -45.42 -31.48
N GLU A 2 25.90 -45.41 -31.42
CA GLU A 2 25.10 -44.26 -30.94
C GLU A 2 25.46 -43.77 -29.53
N THR A 3 25.66 -44.67 -28.55
CA THR A 3 25.89 -44.30 -27.14
C THR A 3 27.25 -43.65 -26.87
N LEU A 4 28.25 -43.90 -27.72
CA LEU A 4 29.58 -43.27 -27.60
C LEU A 4 29.58 -41.88 -28.25
N LEU A 5 28.86 -41.72 -29.37
CA LEU A 5 28.66 -40.43 -30.02
C LEU A 5 27.90 -39.45 -29.11
N ASP A 6 26.80 -39.90 -28.51
CA ASP A 6 26.02 -39.08 -27.56
C ASP A 6 26.89 -38.61 -26.39
N LYS A 7 27.65 -39.53 -25.76
CA LYS A 7 28.49 -39.19 -24.61
C LYS A 7 29.61 -38.20 -24.95
N THR A 8 30.16 -38.26 -26.17
CA THR A 8 31.15 -37.28 -26.63
C THR A 8 30.55 -35.91 -26.95
N ILE A 9 29.36 -35.87 -27.56
CA ILE A 9 28.66 -34.62 -27.87
C ILE A 9 28.21 -33.92 -26.58
N PHE A 10 27.64 -34.67 -25.62
CA PHE A 10 27.24 -34.14 -24.32
C PHE A 10 28.42 -33.76 -23.42
N SER A 11 29.61 -34.35 -23.60
CA SER A 11 30.83 -33.92 -22.89
C SER A 11 31.41 -32.61 -23.44
N VAL A 12 31.22 -32.31 -24.73
CA VAL A 12 31.59 -31.02 -25.33
C VAL A 12 30.55 -29.94 -24.98
N ILE A 13 29.30 -30.33 -24.74
CA ILE A 13 28.16 -29.47 -24.37
C ILE A 13 27.84 -29.60 -22.87
N ASP A 14 28.78 -30.03 -22.03
CA ASP A 14 28.58 -29.92 -20.58
C ASP A 14 28.51 -28.42 -20.26
N PRO A 15 27.33 -27.86 -19.89
CA PRO A 15 27.23 -26.45 -19.63
C PRO A 15 28.21 -26.14 -18.49
N PRO A 16 29.14 -25.18 -18.67
CA PRO A 16 30.08 -24.84 -17.61
C PRO A 16 29.28 -24.57 -16.36
N ASN A 17 29.72 -25.10 -15.22
CA ASN A 17 29.03 -24.96 -13.94
C ASN A 17 29.06 -23.47 -13.53
N LEU A 18 28.16 -22.69 -14.14
CA LEU A 18 28.04 -21.25 -14.07
C LEU A 18 27.46 -20.92 -12.70
N ARG A 19 28.35 -20.87 -11.71
CA ARG A 19 28.06 -20.26 -10.41
C ARG A 19 27.96 -18.74 -10.60
N ILE A 20 26.88 -18.31 -11.26
CA ILE A 20 26.53 -16.90 -11.39
C ILE A 20 26.10 -16.44 -10.01
N ASN A 21 27.06 -15.92 -9.25
CA ASN A 21 26.74 -15.18 -8.03
C ASN A 21 25.91 -13.99 -8.47
N LEU A 22 24.63 -13.97 -8.10
CA LEU A 22 23.78 -12.81 -8.35
C LEU A 22 24.52 -11.58 -7.81
N PRO A 23 24.66 -10.53 -8.61
CA PRO A 23 25.44 -9.39 -8.21
C PRO A 23 24.81 -8.75 -6.95
N ARG A 24 25.64 -8.48 -5.93
CA ARG A 24 25.22 -8.05 -4.58
C ARG A 24 24.47 -6.70 -4.54
N TRP A 25 24.49 -5.94 -5.64
CA TRP A 25 23.78 -4.66 -5.79
C TRP A 25 22.26 -4.80 -5.93
N PHE A 26 21.74 -6.00 -6.24
CA PHE A 26 20.33 -6.24 -6.48
C PHE A 26 19.76 -6.98 -5.28
N THR A 27 19.50 -6.22 -4.23
CA THR A 27 18.73 -6.70 -3.08
C THR A 27 17.26 -6.75 -3.47
N PHE A 28 16.60 -7.87 -3.23
CA PHE A 28 15.15 -7.95 -3.40
C PHE A 28 14.46 -6.90 -2.50
N PRO A 29 13.47 -6.15 -3.04
CA PRO A 29 12.71 -5.19 -2.25
C PRO A 29 11.97 -5.90 -1.12
N SER A 30 11.75 -5.20 -0.01
CA SER A 30 11.02 -5.79 1.11
C SER A 30 9.57 -6.08 0.69
N PRO A 31 8.92 -7.12 1.26
CA PRO A 31 7.51 -7.43 0.95
C PRO A 31 6.58 -6.21 1.11
N MET A 32 6.86 -5.35 2.09
CA MET A 32 6.09 -4.13 2.35
C MET A 32 6.30 -3.05 1.28
N GLN A 33 7.52 -2.91 0.75
CA GLN A 33 7.80 -2.00 -0.36
C GLN A 33 7.08 -2.46 -1.63
N THR A 34 7.15 -3.75 -1.95
CA THR A 34 6.43 -4.32 -3.10
C THR A 34 4.93 -4.10 -2.99
N PHE A 35 4.36 -4.33 -1.79
CA PHE A 35 2.94 -4.05 -1.53
C PHE A 35 2.59 -2.57 -1.74
N PHE A 36 3.42 -1.65 -1.24
CA PHE A 36 3.22 -0.22 -1.45
C PHE A 36 3.23 0.16 -2.93
N PHE A 37 4.18 -0.37 -3.72
CA PHE A 37 4.23 -0.11 -5.15
C PHE A 37 3.00 -0.66 -5.88
N ILE A 38 2.53 -1.85 -5.51
CA ILE A 38 1.30 -2.42 -6.09
C ILE A 38 0.09 -1.54 -5.75
N LEU A 39 -0.05 -1.12 -4.49
CA LEU A 39 -1.14 -0.24 -4.06
C LEU A 39 -1.09 1.12 -4.77
N LEU A 40 0.10 1.68 -4.96
CA LEU A 40 0.31 2.94 -5.66
C LEU A 40 -0.05 2.81 -7.15
N THR A 41 0.39 1.75 -7.83
CA THR A 41 0.02 1.52 -9.23
C THR A 41 -1.48 1.30 -9.39
N TYR A 42 -2.11 0.58 -8.45
CA TYR A 42 -3.56 0.42 -8.41
C TYR A 42 -4.29 1.76 -8.25
N PHE A 43 -3.81 2.64 -7.34
CA PHE A 43 -4.33 3.99 -7.15
C PHE A 43 -4.28 4.82 -8.45
N LEU A 44 -3.13 4.81 -9.13
CA LEU A 44 -2.89 5.62 -10.32
C LEU A 44 -3.74 5.13 -11.52
N VAL A 45 -3.85 3.81 -11.70
CA VAL A 45 -4.64 3.23 -12.79
C VAL A 45 -6.14 3.39 -12.55
N SER A 46 -6.62 3.08 -11.34
CA SER A 46 -8.04 3.26 -10.98
C SER A 46 -8.46 4.73 -10.91
N GLY A 47 -7.52 5.62 -10.59
CA GLY A 47 -7.72 7.07 -10.57
C GLY A 47 -7.93 7.70 -11.94
N GLY A 48 -7.83 6.92 -13.01
CA GLY A 48 -8.13 7.40 -14.36
C GLY A 48 -6.99 8.14 -15.04
N ILE A 49 -5.76 8.10 -14.51
CA ILE A 49 -4.61 8.84 -15.08
C ILE A 49 -4.36 8.46 -16.55
N VAL A 50 -4.62 7.21 -16.94
CA VAL A 50 -4.53 6.79 -18.34
C VAL A 50 -5.56 7.52 -19.22
N TYR A 51 -6.78 7.72 -18.71
CA TYR A 51 -7.82 8.50 -19.39
C TYR A 51 -7.52 10.00 -19.36
N ASP A 52 -6.91 10.49 -18.29
CA ASP A 52 -6.50 11.90 -18.16
C ASP A 52 -5.45 12.25 -19.22
N ILE A 53 -4.48 11.36 -19.47
CA ILE A 53 -3.45 11.55 -20.48
C ILE A 53 -4.03 11.52 -21.90
N ILE A 54 -5.02 10.67 -22.17
CA ILE A 54 -5.56 10.48 -23.53
C ILE A 54 -6.57 11.57 -23.89
N ASN A 55 -7.47 11.91 -22.97
CA ASN A 55 -8.63 12.76 -23.26
C ASN A 55 -8.48 14.20 -22.75
N GLU A 56 -7.43 14.49 -21.98
CA GLU A 56 -7.17 15.78 -21.31
C GLU A 56 -8.47 16.43 -20.76
N PRO A 57 -9.28 15.70 -19.96
CA PRO A 57 -10.52 16.25 -19.46
C PRO A 57 -10.24 17.41 -18.49
N PRO A 58 -11.16 18.39 -18.37
CA PRO A 58 -11.01 19.50 -17.44
C PRO A 58 -10.87 19.00 -15.99
N SER A 59 -10.03 19.65 -15.20
CA SER A 59 -9.70 19.17 -13.84
C SER A 59 -10.87 19.27 -12.86
N ILE A 60 -11.71 20.31 -12.99
CA ILE A 60 -12.89 20.59 -12.15
C ILE A 60 -13.99 21.20 -13.02
N GLY A 61 -15.22 20.72 -12.89
CA GLY A 61 -16.40 21.35 -13.48
C GLY A 61 -16.84 22.59 -12.69
N SER A 62 -17.33 23.61 -13.38
CA SER A 62 -18.07 24.71 -12.76
C SER A 62 -19.44 24.81 -13.42
N THR A 63 -20.49 24.89 -12.61
CA THR A 63 -21.82 25.26 -13.09
C THR A 63 -22.11 26.69 -12.65
N VAL A 64 -22.73 27.46 -13.55
CA VAL A 64 -23.21 28.80 -13.21
C VAL A 64 -24.60 28.68 -12.62
N ASP A 65 -24.78 29.26 -11.44
CA ASP A 65 -26.09 29.43 -10.82
C ASP A 65 -26.87 30.52 -11.56
N GLU A 66 -28.20 30.61 -11.37
CA GLU A 66 -29.05 31.63 -12.02
C GLU A 66 -28.63 33.08 -11.72
N ARG A 67 -27.83 33.28 -10.66
CA ARG A 67 -27.26 34.57 -10.23
C ARG A 67 -25.85 34.83 -10.77
N GLY A 68 -25.33 33.98 -11.66
CA GLY A 68 -24.01 34.14 -12.29
C GLY A 68 -22.82 33.71 -11.41
N ASN A 69 -23.06 33.11 -10.24
CA ASN A 69 -22.00 32.60 -9.38
C ASN A 69 -21.54 31.23 -9.86
N SER A 70 -20.23 31.05 -10.07
CA SER A 70 -19.64 29.74 -10.36
C SER A 70 -19.64 28.86 -9.12
N ARG A 71 -20.41 27.78 -9.13
CA ARG A 71 -20.35 26.73 -8.12
C ARG A 71 -19.45 25.60 -8.62
N PRO A 72 -18.46 25.16 -7.83
CA PRO A 72 -17.65 24.01 -8.20
C PRO A 72 -18.54 22.76 -8.16
N VAL A 73 -18.53 22.00 -9.26
CA VAL A 73 -19.23 20.73 -9.36
C VAL A 73 -18.17 19.65 -9.41
N ALA A 74 -18.12 18.89 -8.32
CA ALA A 74 -17.14 17.83 -8.14
C ALA A 74 -17.51 16.53 -8.87
N ILE A 75 -18.73 16.38 -9.43
CA ILE A 75 -19.15 15.19 -10.18
C ILE A 75 -19.79 15.61 -11.50
N MET A 76 -19.27 15.15 -12.64
CA MET A 76 -19.80 15.45 -13.96
C MET A 76 -21.24 14.93 -14.07
N PRO A 77 -22.24 15.81 -14.15
CA PRO A 77 -23.61 15.36 -14.25
C PRO A 77 -23.91 14.94 -15.69
N TYR A 78 -24.78 13.95 -15.85
CA TYR A 78 -25.32 13.50 -17.15
C TYR A 78 -24.34 12.82 -18.12
N ARG A 79 -23.10 12.49 -17.71
CA ARG A 79 -22.17 11.67 -18.50
C ARG A 79 -21.51 10.61 -17.62
N VAL A 80 -21.64 9.34 -18.00
CA VAL A 80 -21.06 8.19 -17.26
C VAL A 80 -19.68 7.80 -17.82
N ASN A 81 -19.43 8.09 -19.10
CA ASN A 81 -18.18 7.75 -19.79
C ASN A 81 -17.11 8.86 -19.69
N GLY A 82 -17.45 9.98 -19.05
CA GLY A 82 -16.55 11.11 -18.83
C GLY A 82 -16.49 11.38 -17.34
N GLN A 83 -15.30 11.63 -16.82
CA GLN A 83 -15.03 11.82 -15.40
C GLN A 83 -14.07 13.00 -15.25
N TYR A 84 -14.29 13.88 -14.27
CA TYR A 84 -13.27 14.87 -13.93
C TYR A 84 -12.08 14.20 -13.23
N ILE A 85 -10.88 14.75 -13.41
CA ILE A 85 -9.65 14.25 -12.78
C ILE A 85 -9.83 14.11 -11.25
N MET A 86 -10.47 15.10 -10.62
CA MET A 86 -10.72 15.10 -9.19
C MET A 86 -11.69 14.01 -8.73
N GLU A 87 -12.67 13.63 -9.56
CA GLU A 87 -13.54 12.48 -9.24
C GLU A 87 -12.77 11.18 -9.25
N GLY A 88 -11.93 10.99 -10.27
CA GLY A 88 -11.09 9.79 -10.44
C GLY A 88 -10.17 9.59 -9.26
N LEU A 89 -9.43 10.65 -8.90
CA LEU A 89 -8.49 10.62 -7.77
C LEU A 89 -9.16 10.41 -6.41
N VAL A 90 -10.34 11.02 -6.18
CA VAL A 90 -11.06 10.84 -4.91
C VAL A 90 -11.66 9.42 -4.82
N ALA A 91 -12.17 8.88 -5.93
CA ALA A 91 -12.69 7.52 -5.97
C ALA A 91 -11.58 6.48 -5.74
N SER A 92 -10.44 6.62 -6.42
CA SER A 92 -9.30 5.71 -6.22
C SER A 92 -8.71 5.81 -4.82
N LEU A 93 -8.70 7.00 -4.21
CA LEU A 93 -8.29 7.16 -2.81
C LEU A 93 -9.21 6.38 -1.86
N MET A 94 -10.52 6.47 -2.05
CA MET A 94 -11.49 5.70 -1.27
C MET A 94 -11.31 4.19 -1.44
N PHE A 95 -11.02 3.73 -2.65
CA PHE A 95 -10.72 2.32 -2.90
C PHE A 95 -9.41 1.85 -2.25
N CYS A 96 -8.36 2.68 -2.26
CA CYS A 96 -7.10 2.37 -1.60
C CYS A 96 -7.24 2.31 -0.08
N LEU A 97 -7.98 3.25 0.53
CA LEU A 97 -8.26 3.24 1.96
C LEU A 97 -9.11 2.02 2.34
N GLY A 98 -10.17 1.72 1.58
CA GLY A 98 -11.02 0.55 1.79
C GLY A 98 -10.29 -0.78 1.58
N GLY A 99 -9.34 -0.85 0.65
CA GLY A 99 -8.52 -2.02 0.40
C GLY A 99 -7.40 -2.22 1.43
N TRP A 100 -6.85 -1.15 2.00
CA TRP A 100 -5.82 -1.22 3.03
C TRP A 100 -6.39 -1.52 4.43
N LEU A 101 -7.60 -1.04 4.72
CA LEU A 101 -8.23 -1.16 6.04
C LEU A 101 -8.27 -2.62 6.58
N PRO A 102 -8.65 -3.65 5.79
CA PRO A 102 -8.69 -5.03 6.28
C PRO A 102 -7.31 -5.60 6.65
N PHE A 103 -6.23 -5.09 6.03
CA PHE A 103 -4.86 -5.50 6.35
C PHE A 103 -4.31 -4.72 7.55
N ALA A 104 -4.69 -3.46 7.70
CA ALA A 104 -4.27 -2.62 8.82
C ALA A 104 -5.03 -2.93 10.11
N PHE A 105 -6.29 -3.35 10.01
CA PHE A 105 -7.18 -3.53 11.16
C PHE A 105 -6.67 -4.59 12.16
N PRO A 106 -6.19 -5.79 11.74
CA PRO A 106 -5.58 -6.75 12.66
C PRO A 106 -4.33 -6.20 13.36
N TRP A 107 -3.52 -5.41 12.64
CA TRP A 107 -2.31 -4.78 13.19
C TRP A 107 -2.64 -3.70 14.22
N LEU A 108 -3.66 -2.86 13.94
CA LEU A 108 -4.16 -1.84 14.86
C LEU A 108 -4.74 -2.46 16.14
N LEU A 109 -5.48 -3.56 16.00
CA LEU A 109 -6.05 -4.27 17.14
C LEU A 109 -4.95 -4.92 18.00
N PHE A 110 -3.94 -5.52 17.35
CA PHE A 110 -2.76 -6.03 18.04
C PHE A 110 -1.98 -4.94 18.79
N LEU A 111 -1.78 -3.77 18.19
CA LEU A 111 -1.15 -2.62 18.84
C LEU A 111 -1.96 -2.13 20.05
N SER A 112 -3.28 -2.03 19.93
CA SER A 112 -4.16 -1.67 21.06
C SER A 112 -4.08 -2.67 22.20
N VAL A 113 -4.03 -3.97 21.90
CA VAL A 113 -3.88 -5.03 22.92
C VAL A 113 -2.51 -4.97 23.58
N SER A 114 -1.43 -4.87 22.78
CA SER A 114 -0.06 -4.79 23.31
C SER A 114 0.13 -3.56 24.20
N PHE A 115 -0.37 -2.40 23.77
CA PHE A 115 -0.33 -1.17 24.57
C PHE A 115 -1.14 -1.29 25.87
N GLY A 116 -2.32 -1.93 25.82
CA GLY A 116 -3.12 -2.22 27.00
C GLY A 116 -2.37 -3.07 28.04
N THR A 117 -1.69 -4.12 27.61
CA THR A 117 -0.91 -4.99 28.52
C THR A 117 0.29 -4.28 29.16
N GLU A 118 0.94 -3.37 28.44
CA GLU A 118 2.08 -2.61 28.97
C GLU A 118 1.61 -1.54 29.97
N MET A 119 0.48 -0.89 29.71
CA MET A 119 -0.13 0.06 30.65
C MET A 119 -0.59 -0.65 31.94
N GLU A 120 -1.08 -1.89 31.86
CA GLU A 120 -1.46 -2.68 33.02
C GLU A 120 -0.24 -3.07 33.88
N LYS A 121 0.87 -3.51 33.24
CA LYS A 121 2.14 -3.79 33.93
C LYS A 121 2.72 -2.55 34.61
N LEU A 122 2.68 -1.41 33.92
CA LEU A 122 3.13 -0.13 34.48
C LEU A 122 2.26 0.27 35.68
N GLY A 123 0.93 0.14 35.55
CA GLY A 123 -0.02 0.38 36.63
C GLY A 123 0.22 -0.49 37.86
N GLN A 124 0.48 -1.79 37.67
CA GLN A 124 0.81 -2.72 38.77
C GLN A 124 2.14 -2.37 39.45
N HIS A 125 3.15 -1.95 38.67
CA HIS A 125 4.45 -1.52 39.23
C HIS A 125 4.32 -0.23 40.05
N PHE A 126 3.58 0.77 39.56
CA PHE A 126 3.27 1.99 40.31
C PHE A 126 2.46 1.69 41.57
N PHE A 127 1.41 0.87 41.48
CA PHE A 127 0.58 0.53 42.65
C PHE A 127 1.34 -0.31 43.68
N GLY A 128 2.29 -1.16 43.26
CA GLY A 128 3.20 -1.89 44.14
C GLY A 128 4.14 -0.97 44.93
N ILE A 129 4.69 0.06 44.28
CA ILE A 129 5.50 1.11 44.93
C ILE A 129 4.66 1.89 45.94
N PHE A 130 3.43 2.30 45.57
CA PHE A 130 2.52 3.02 46.47
C PHE A 130 2.03 2.16 47.65
N ARG A 131 1.91 0.83 47.47
CA ARG A 131 1.55 -0.09 48.55
C ARG A 131 2.67 -0.24 49.59
N HIS A 132 3.94 -0.04 49.21
CA HIS A 132 5.07 0.04 50.17
C HIS A 132 5.18 1.39 50.88
N LEU A 133 4.54 2.44 50.38
CA LEU A 133 4.59 3.79 50.96
C LEU A 133 3.45 4.12 51.94
N LYS A 134 2.60 3.16 52.30
CA LYS A 134 1.73 3.24 53.50
C LYS A 134 2.12 2.10 54.43
N PRO A 135 2.64 2.36 55.65
CA PRO A 135 2.01 3.22 56.65
C PRO A 135 3.00 4.14 57.40
N LEU A 136 2.78 5.45 57.36
CA LEU A 136 3.17 6.34 58.45
C LEU A 136 1.87 6.80 59.09
N GLN A 137 1.44 6.04 60.11
CA GLN A 137 0.42 6.50 61.04
C GLN A 137 0.96 7.74 61.76
N ILE A 138 0.27 8.86 61.61
CA ILE A 138 0.19 9.95 62.58
C ILE A 138 -1.27 9.99 63.02
#